data_AF-A0A7X1ZS35-F1
#
_entry.id   AF-A0A7X1ZS35-F1
#
_cell.length_a   1.000
_cell.length_b   1.000
_cell.length_c   1.000
_cell.angle_alpha   90.00
_cell.angle_beta   90.00
_cell.angle_gamma   90.00
#
_symmetry.space_group_name_H-M   'P 1'
#
loop_
_entity.id
_entity.type
_entity.pdbx_description
1 polymer ?
#
loop_
_entity_poly.entity_id
_entity_poly.type
_entity_poly.pdbx_seq_one_letter_code
_entity_poly.pdbx_strand_id
1 'polypeptide(L)'
;MRNAFNLMTILCLTALVVSTVVCKKEVEGIPHSQSESEPRWMIVIREEELDLYEEGEKRIDVTDWEIGKDALIFSRLQTDVMPMIAYPWQWEDTISYYYDGWELRINGKMVGVHLNRWGEPEADVENPADIICIGSIGLIEADSFKTYPNLATVMVWFQTCHMSGHFPLRRYNLKDIPPQIDLYVDYKGIRHADVRGLSKFHNLKGFTGYFEDRVGTRSLRYVRRMKNLRGLKLGLWGTNDDRLRYLASLEHLQRLTLKGLRIGDKGLRHLAKIRSLKSLTLIDYQPITFSDIPELLELEHFIPWLKGEIHYDFSWRLRLLPYDIASVFVNEITHEGWLHLVDLPNLRELNLRQVEITDEDLEGIGFISNLRILRLSGSSITDEGLINLERLKNLGLLEISSLKLTAGGISELQESLPNCEIRLCVEPSVSSSRFYRTRHN
;
A
#
# COMPACT_ATOMS: atom_id res chain seq x y z
N MET A 1 86.28 28.05 26.82
CA MET A 1 84.92 28.52 27.19
C MET A 1 84.01 28.66 25.97
N ARG A 2 83.82 27.58 25.21
CA ARG A 2 82.91 27.48 24.06
C ARG A 2 82.63 25.99 23.86
N ASN A 3 81.69 25.43 24.62
CA ASN A 3 81.13 24.07 24.45
C ASN A 3 79.95 23.81 25.43
N ALA A 4 79.10 24.81 25.70
CA ALA A 4 77.94 24.65 26.57
C ALA A 4 76.72 25.54 26.21
N PHE A 5 76.65 26.06 24.98
CA PHE A 5 75.53 26.95 24.57
C PHE A 5 74.82 26.55 23.26
N ASN A 6 75.11 25.37 22.68
CA ASN A 6 74.48 24.92 21.43
C ASN A 6 73.77 23.54 21.49
N LEU A 7 73.52 22.98 22.68
CA LEU A 7 72.72 21.75 22.82
C LEU A 7 71.36 21.92 23.53
N MET A 8 71.04 23.12 24.06
CA MET A 8 69.74 23.40 24.70
C MET A 8 68.71 24.10 23.79
N THR A 9 69.00 24.25 22.50
CA THR A 9 68.04 24.76 21.50
C THR A 9 67.57 23.69 20.51
N ILE A 10 68.04 22.45 20.63
CA ILE A 10 67.78 21.35 19.68
C ILE A 10 66.81 20.28 20.25
N LEU A 11 66.35 20.40 21.50
CA LEU A 11 65.47 19.40 22.14
C LEU A 11 64.05 19.88 22.52
N CYS A 12 63.62 21.08 22.07
CA CYS A 12 62.25 21.58 22.31
C CYS A 12 61.44 21.87 21.03
N LEU A 13 61.84 21.33 19.88
CA LEU A 13 61.12 21.49 18.60
C LEU A 13 60.77 20.14 17.94
N THR A 14 60.38 19.14 18.74
CA THR A 14 59.83 17.86 18.23
C THR A 14 58.52 17.46 18.91
N ALA A 15 57.69 18.43 19.29
CA ALA A 15 56.31 18.18 19.68
C ALA A 15 55.39 19.31 19.19
N LEU A 16 54.45 18.93 18.32
CA LEU A 16 53.30 19.68 17.79
C LEU A 16 53.48 20.62 16.58
N VAL A 17 52.46 20.53 15.73
CA VAL A 17 52.11 21.29 14.51
C VAL A 17 52.80 20.77 13.24
N VAL A 18 52.29 19.74 12.56
CA VAL A 18 51.03 19.65 11.78
C VAL A 18 50.83 20.87 10.86
N SER A 19 51.22 20.75 9.59
CA SER A 19 50.29 20.89 8.46
C SER A 19 51.01 20.89 7.11
N THR A 20 50.31 20.31 6.13
CA THR A 20 50.48 20.40 4.67
C THR A 20 51.43 19.42 3.94
N VAL A 21 50.76 18.49 3.24
CA VAL A 21 51.00 18.08 1.85
C VAL A 21 51.92 16.85 1.60
N VAL A 22 51.20 15.74 1.36
CA VAL A 22 51.42 14.71 0.32
C VAL A 22 52.54 13.68 0.54
N CYS A 23 52.12 12.43 0.83
CA CYS A 23 52.48 11.29 0.00
C CYS A 23 51.48 10.13 0.15
N LYS A 24 51.06 9.58 -0.99
CA LYS A 24 50.16 8.44 -1.17
C LYS A 24 50.60 7.21 -0.36
N LYS A 25 49.65 6.55 0.30
CA LYS A 25 49.65 5.09 0.46
C LYS A 25 48.22 4.58 0.42
N GLU A 26 47.99 3.66 -0.50
CA GLU A 26 46.75 2.93 -0.71
C GLU A 26 46.30 2.28 0.61
N VAL A 27 45.05 2.53 0.99
CA VAL A 27 44.35 1.75 2.01
C VAL A 27 43.22 1.05 1.26
N GLU A 28 43.33 -0.27 1.21
CA GLU A 28 42.29 -1.18 0.73
C GLU A 28 40.94 -0.78 1.32
N GLY A 29 39.94 -0.66 0.45
CA GLY A 29 38.60 -0.25 0.84
C GLY A 29 38.03 -1.20 1.88
N ILE A 30 37.92 -0.72 3.12
CA ILE A 30 36.95 -1.23 4.07
C ILE A 30 35.59 -1.04 3.39
N PRO A 31 34.79 -2.10 3.18
CA PRO A 31 33.47 -1.92 2.58
C PRO A 31 32.70 -0.96 3.48
N HIS A 32 32.22 0.14 2.91
CA HIS A 32 31.27 1.01 3.59
C HIS A 32 30.08 0.15 4.02
N SER A 33 30.02 -0.22 5.30
CA SER A 33 28.78 -0.59 5.94
C SER A 33 27.86 0.60 5.73
N GLN A 34 26.85 0.44 4.89
CA GLN A 34 25.70 1.33 4.89
C GLN A 34 25.22 1.34 6.34
N SER A 35 25.42 2.47 7.01
CA SER A 35 24.76 2.75 8.27
C SER A 35 23.28 2.68 7.95
N GLU A 36 22.63 1.55 8.24
CA GLU A 36 21.19 1.47 8.23
C GLU A 36 20.69 2.60 9.13
N SER A 37 20.06 3.61 8.52
CA SER A 37 19.46 4.69 9.27
C SER A 37 18.45 4.08 10.24
N GLU A 38 18.48 4.52 11.50
CA GLU A 38 17.55 4.04 12.51
C GLU A 38 16.10 4.09 11.98
N PRO A 39 15.27 3.07 12.28
CA PRO A 39 13.88 3.04 11.86
C PRO A 39 13.17 4.33 12.27
N ARG A 40 12.61 5.04 11.29
CA ARG A 40 11.76 6.20 11.54
C ARG A 40 10.30 5.82 11.36
N TRP A 41 9.55 5.98 12.44
CA TRP A 41 8.12 5.77 12.46
C TRP A 41 7.40 7.10 12.42
N MET A 42 6.38 7.17 11.58
CA MET A 42 5.40 8.25 11.58
C MET A 42 4.10 7.73 12.16
N ILE A 43 3.53 8.51 13.06
CA ILE A 43 2.22 8.26 13.65
C ILE A 43 1.17 9.05 12.87
N VAL A 44 0.11 8.38 12.43
CA VAL A 44 -1.02 9.01 11.73
C VAL A 44 -2.29 8.79 12.55
N ILE A 45 -2.95 9.88 12.92
CA ILE A 45 -4.11 9.92 13.80
C ILE A 45 -5.22 10.66 13.07
N ARG A 46 -6.41 10.05 12.99
CA ARG A 46 -7.61 10.71 12.48
C ARG A 46 -8.30 11.46 13.62
N GLU A 47 -8.67 12.72 13.40
CA GLU A 47 -9.28 13.58 14.43
C GLU A 47 -10.77 13.27 14.72
N GLU A 48 -11.45 12.52 13.85
CA GLU A 48 -12.88 12.22 14.00
C GLU A 48 -13.16 10.85 14.66
N GLU A 49 -14.05 10.86 15.65
CA GLU A 49 -14.54 9.70 16.42
C GLU A 49 -15.80 9.04 15.81
N LEU A 50 -16.04 9.19 14.51
CA LEU A 50 -17.34 8.85 13.89
C LEU A 50 -17.43 7.49 13.17
N ASP A 51 -16.34 6.73 13.09
CA ASP A 51 -16.39 5.36 12.57
C ASP A 51 -15.96 4.38 13.68
N LEU A 52 -16.92 3.58 14.17
CA LEU A 52 -16.74 2.48 15.15
C LEU A 52 -15.76 1.37 14.69
N TYR A 53 -14.95 1.60 13.65
CA TYR A 53 -14.27 0.59 12.86
C TYR A 53 -12.89 0.98 12.33
N GLU A 54 -12.38 2.18 12.61
CA GLU A 54 -10.94 2.44 12.49
C GLU A 54 -10.33 2.35 13.89
N GLU A 55 -9.42 1.40 14.08
CA GLU A 55 -8.48 1.50 15.19
C GLU A 55 -7.75 2.84 15.08
N GLY A 56 -7.57 3.51 16.22
CA GLY A 56 -6.76 4.72 16.33
C GLY A 56 -5.30 4.50 15.92
N GLU A 57 -4.52 5.57 15.99
CA GLU A 57 -3.06 5.63 15.80
C GLU A 57 -2.45 4.58 14.85
N LYS A 58 -2.27 4.95 13.57
CA LYS A 58 -1.55 4.11 12.60
C LYS A 58 -0.07 4.44 12.59
N ARG A 59 0.78 3.42 12.70
CA ARG A 59 2.23 3.53 12.51
C ARG A 59 2.61 3.20 11.08
N ILE A 60 3.39 4.10 10.47
CA ILE A 60 3.93 3.95 9.12
C ILE A 60 5.45 4.07 9.21
N ASP A 61 6.16 3.10 8.64
CA ASP A 61 7.60 3.21 8.48
C ASP A 61 7.94 4.18 7.34
N VAL A 62 8.59 5.28 7.69
CA VAL A 62 9.00 6.37 6.80
C VAL A 62 10.53 6.51 6.67
N THR A 63 11.29 5.50 7.11
CA THR A 63 12.77 5.56 7.21
C THR A 63 13.46 6.06 5.94
N ASP A 64 13.00 5.62 4.76
CA ASP A 64 13.53 6.07 3.47
C ASP A 64 12.43 6.71 2.61
N TRP A 65 11.53 7.45 3.27
CA TRP A 65 10.67 8.39 2.56
C TRP A 65 11.45 9.67 2.26
N GLU A 66 11.20 10.22 1.08
CA GLU A 66 11.75 11.48 0.63
C GLU A 66 10.70 12.59 0.77
N ILE A 67 11.10 13.69 1.42
CA ILE A 67 10.25 14.89 1.62
C ILE A 67 9.69 15.36 0.28
N GLY A 68 8.37 15.54 0.23
CA GLY A 68 7.67 16.04 -0.95
C GLY A 68 7.59 15.05 -2.12
N LYS A 69 8.13 13.83 -1.99
CA LYS A 69 8.14 12.80 -3.05
C LYS A 69 7.34 11.57 -2.69
N ASP A 70 7.34 11.18 -1.42
CA ASP A 70 6.45 10.15 -0.90
C ASP A 70 5.17 10.76 -0.37
N ALA A 71 4.06 10.08 -0.57
CA ALA A 71 2.75 10.60 -0.28
C ALA A 71 1.87 9.62 0.49
N LEU A 72 1.07 10.19 1.38
CA LEU A 72 -0.06 9.53 2.03
C LEU A 72 -1.29 9.70 1.15
N ILE A 73 -2.08 8.63 1.03
CA ILE A 73 -3.38 8.69 0.35
C ILE A 73 -4.45 8.72 1.43
N PHE A 74 -5.24 9.80 1.45
CA PHE A 74 -6.38 9.94 2.32
C PHE A 74 -7.68 9.71 1.54
N SER A 75 -8.61 8.98 2.14
CA SER A 75 -9.95 8.74 1.62
C SER A 75 -10.97 9.03 2.73
N ARG A 76 -12.16 9.53 2.37
CA ARG A 76 -13.22 9.85 3.34
C ARG A 76 -13.72 8.61 4.09
N LEU A 77 -13.82 7.49 3.38
CA LEU A 77 -14.19 6.18 3.92
C LEU A 77 -13.12 5.17 3.47
N GLN A 78 -12.92 4.09 4.22
CA GLN A 78 -12.07 2.95 3.82
C GLN A 78 -12.64 2.12 2.65
N THR A 79 -13.73 2.59 2.03
CA THR A 79 -14.34 1.94 0.88
C THR A 79 -13.74 2.56 -0.38
N ASP A 80 -13.40 1.73 -1.38
CA ASP A 80 -12.78 2.12 -2.66
C ASP A 80 -13.67 3.04 -3.55
N VAL A 81 -14.53 3.89 -2.98
CA VAL A 81 -15.66 4.56 -3.64
C VAL A 81 -15.71 6.08 -3.40
N MET A 82 -14.76 6.67 -2.70
CA MET A 82 -14.86 8.07 -2.23
C MET A 82 -13.70 8.95 -2.70
N PRO A 83 -13.90 10.28 -2.78
CA PRO A 83 -12.87 11.23 -3.21
C PRO A 83 -11.59 11.01 -2.40
N MET A 84 -10.47 10.91 -3.10
CA MET A 84 -9.16 10.68 -2.51
C MET A 84 -8.21 11.83 -2.81
N ILE A 85 -7.25 12.01 -1.92
CA ILE A 85 -6.22 13.04 -2.05
C ILE A 85 -4.86 12.48 -1.65
N ALA A 86 -3.83 12.84 -2.41
CA ALA A 86 -2.46 12.40 -2.18
C ALA A 86 -1.65 13.51 -1.52
N TYR A 87 -1.44 13.42 -0.20
CA TYR A 87 -0.65 14.39 0.54
C TYR A 87 0.86 14.07 0.42
N PRO A 88 1.68 14.93 -0.19
CA PRO A 88 3.12 14.75 -0.21
C PRO A 88 3.67 14.99 1.20
N TRP A 89 4.27 13.98 1.82
CA TRP A 89 4.78 14.04 3.19
C TRP A 89 5.85 15.12 3.36
N GLN A 90 5.75 15.91 4.43
CA GLN A 90 6.57 17.10 4.69
C GLN A 90 7.48 16.92 5.92
N TRP A 91 7.96 15.69 6.15
CA TRP A 91 8.88 15.35 7.26
C TRP A 91 8.21 15.27 8.65
N GLU A 92 6.90 15.18 8.74
CA GLU A 92 6.21 15.06 10.03
C GLU A 92 6.43 13.69 10.69
N ASP A 93 6.77 13.69 11.98
CA ASP A 93 6.79 12.47 12.82
C ASP A 93 5.38 12.09 13.30
N THR A 94 4.46 13.06 13.33
CA THR A 94 3.07 12.86 13.70
C THR A 94 2.16 13.69 12.80
N ILE A 95 1.17 13.03 12.22
CA ILE A 95 0.12 13.63 11.41
C ILE A 95 -1.20 13.38 12.13
N SER A 96 -1.75 14.44 12.69
CA SER A 96 -3.18 14.51 13.03
C SER A 96 -3.91 15.01 11.80
N TYR A 97 -4.92 14.29 11.31
CA TYR A 97 -5.62 14.66 10.08
C TYR A 97 -7.13 14.66 10.21
N TYR A 98 -7.75 15.55 9.45
CA TYR A 98 -9.17 15.59 9.17
C TYR A 98 -9.36 15.56 7.66
N TYR A 99 -10.21 14.66 7.17
CA TYR A 99 -10.56 14.60 5.76
C TYR A 99 -12.00 14.13 5.57
N ASP A 100 -12.87 15.02 5.12
CA ASP A 100 -14.29 14.80 4.91
C ASP A 100 -14.63 14.43 3.44
N GLY A 101 -13.60 14.26 2.61
CA GLY A 101 -13.73 14.06 1.17
C GLY A 101 -13.58 15.34 0.34
N TRP A 102 -13.58 16.51 0.97
CA TRP A 102 -13.57 17.81 0.29
C TRP A 102 -12.39 18.68 0.70
N GLU A 103 -12.05 18.71 1.98
CA GLU A 103 -10.90 19.41 2.52
C GLU A 103 -10.03 18.47 3.35
N LEU A 104 -8.73 18.54 3.10
CA LEU A 104 -7.73 17.84 3.90
C LEU A 104 -7.06 18.85 4.82
N ARG A 105 -7.17 18.59 6.12
CA ARG A 105 -6.39 19.29 7.14
C ARG A 105 -5.35 18.35 7.73
N ILE A 106 -4.15 18.86 7.88
CA ILE A 106 -3.03 18.20 8.55
C ILE A 106 -2.58 19.12 9.67
N ASN A 107 -2.59 18.62 10.90
CA ASN A 107 -2.24 19.35 12.12
C ASN A 107 -2.98 20.71 12.21
N GLY A 108 -4.29 20.68 11.94
CA GLY A 108 -5.19 21.85 11.95
C GLY A 108 -5.13 22.76 10.71
N LYS A 109 -4.10 22.62 9.86
CA LYS A 109 -3.92 23.46 8.66
C LYS A 109 -4.57 22.83 7.43
N MET A 110 -5.37 23.59 6.68
CA MET A 110 -5.88 23.14 5.38
C MET A 110 -4.73 23.11 4.37
N VAL A 111 -4.44 21.91 3.84
CA VAL A 111 -3.32 21.66 2.92
C VAL A 111 -3.76 21.03 1.61
N GLY A 112 -5.01 20.57 1.54
CA GLY A 112 -5.56 19.98 0.33
C GLY A 112 -7.04 20.23 0.15
N VAL A 113 -7.46 20.31 -1.11
CA VAL A 113 -8.85 20.51 -1.48
C VAL A 113 -9.23 19.60 -2.65
N HIS A 114 -10.49 19.17 -2.66
CA HIS A 114 -11.07 18.44 -3.76
C HIS A 114 -11.89 19.38 -4.66
N LEU A 115 -11.61 19.35 -5.96
CA LEU A 115 -12.29 20.13 -6.99
C LEU A 115 -13.58 19.45 -7.48
N ASN A 116 -14.40 20.17 -8.26
CA ASN A 116 -15.64 19.66 -8.86
C ASN A 116 -16.59 19.01 -7.84
N ARG A 117 -16.84 19.73 -6.75
CA ARG A 117 -17.70 19.25 -5.66
C ARG A 117 -19.15 19.24 -6.16
N TRP A 118 -19.69 18.08 -6.54
CA TRP A 118 -21.00 17.95 -7.20
C TRP A 118 -22.14 18.56 -6.36
N GLY A 119 -22.51 19.80 -6.65
CA GLY A 119 -23.60 20.51 -5.97
C GLY A 119 -23.20 21.11 -4.61
N GLU A 120 -21.94 21.02 -4.22
CA GLU A 120 -21.39 21.64 -3.01
C GLU A 120 -20.67 22.94 -3.38
N PRO A 121 -20.69 23.96 -2.51
CA PRO A 121 -19.95 25.19 -2.74
C PRO A 121 -18.44 24.93 -2.82
N GLU A 122 -17.74 25.80 -3.56
CA GLU A 122 -16.28 25.80 -3.58
C GLU A 122 -15.72 25.89 -2.15
N ALA A 123 -14.52 25.31 -1.96
CA ALA A 123 -13.82 25.42 -0.70
C ALA A 123 -13.55 26.90 -0.38
N ASP A 124 -13.85 27.33 0.84
CA ASP A 124 -13.41 28.63 1.31
C ASP A 124 -11.92 28.55 1.66
N VAL A 125 -11.07 28.75 0.66
CA VAL A 125 -9.61 28.69 0.80
C VAL A 125 -9.09 30.06 1.18
N GLU A 126 -8.87 30.28 2.47
CA GLU A 126 -8.31 31.54 3.00
C GLU A 126 -6.92 31.86 2.41
N ASN A 127 -6.07 30.84 2.27
CA ASN A 127 -4.71 30.98 1.75
C ASN A 127 -4.38 29.94 0.66
N PRO A 128 -4.51 30.30 -0.63
CA PRO A 128 -4.24 29.38 -1.72
C PRO A 128 -2.79 28.86 -1.78
N ALA A 129 -1.82 29.57 -1.18
CA ALA A 129 -0.43 29.13 -1.13
C ALA A 129 -0.20 27.96 -0.15
N ASP A 130 -1.14 27.71 0.75
CA ASP A 130 -1.06 26.59 1.71
C ASP A 130 -1.52 25.25 1.10
N ILE A 131 -2.21 25.30 -0.04
CA ILE A 131 -2.71 24.13 -0.74
C ILE A 131 -1.58 23.52 -1.56
N ILE A 132 -1.16 22.32 -1.18
CA ILE A 132 -0.06 21.57 -1.82
C ILE A 132 -0.53 20.29 -2.51
N CYS A 133 -1.77 19.87 -2.27
CA CYS A 133 -2.38 18.72 -2.95
C CYS A 133 -3.82 19.01 -3.35
N ILE A 134 -4.24 18.48 -4.50
CA ILE A 134 -5.65 18.51 -4.91
C ILE A 134 -6.16 17.13 -5.28
N GLY A 135 -7.42 16.88 -4.94
CA GLY A 135 -8.22 15.78 -5.46
C GLY A 135 -9.15 16.27 -6.56
N SER A 136 -9.51 15.42 -7.51
CA SER A 136 -10.60 15.70 -8.44
C SER A 136 -11.31 14.43 -8.90
N ILE A 137 -12.60 14.55 -9.14
CA ILE A 137 -13.39 13.55 -9.85
C ILE A 137 -13.38 13.91 -11.33
N GLY A 138 -12.62 13.14 -12.11
CA GLY A 138 -12.57 13.29 -13.56
C GLY A 138 -11.78 14.50 -14.06
N LEU A 139 -12.48 15.61 -14.34
CA LEU A 139 -11.90 16.78 -15.01
C LEU A 139 -11.05 17.60 -14.06
N ILE A 140 -9.99 18.26 -14.57
CA ILE A 140 -9.27 19.29 -13.82
C ILE A 140 -9.28 20.54 -14.67
N GLU A 141 -9.68 21.65 -14.07
CA GLU A 141 -9.68 22.94 -14.72
C GLU A 141 -8.26 23.50 -14.72
N ALA A 142 -7.76 23.90 -15.89
CA ALA A 142 -6.39 24.38 -16.04
C ALA A 142 -6.07 25.61 -15.19
N ASP A 143 -7.08 26.44 -14.88
CA ASP A 143 -6.91 27.61 -14.03
C ASP A 143 -6.63 27.25 -12.56
N SER A 144 -6.97 26.03 -12.12
CA SER A 144 -6.63 25.53 -10.77
C SER A 144 -5.13 25.58 -10.50
N PHE A 145 -4.30 25.36 -11.52
CA PHE A 145 -2.84 25.39 -11.38
C PHE A 145 -2.27 26.81 -11.22
N LYS A 146 -3.06 27.84 -11.54
CA LYS A 146 -2.72 29.24 -11.26
C LYS A 146 -3.19 29.65 -9.86
N THR A 147 -4.34 29.12 -9.42
CA THR A 147 -4.91 29.38 -8.10
C THR A 147 -4.01 28.86 -6.98
N TYR A 148 -3.42 27.66 -7.15
CA TYR A 148 -2.60 27.02 -6.12
C TYR A 148 -1.12 26.98 -6.53
N PRO A 149 -0.31 28.01 -6.18
CA PRO A 149 1.06 28.16 -6.70
C PRO A 149 2.06 27.13 -6.15
N ASN A 150 1.78 26.52 -4.99
CA ASN A 150 2.64 25.54 -4.33
C ASN A 150 2.17 24.09 -4.55
N LEU A 151 1.30 23.87 -5.52
CA LEU A 151 0.73 22.56 -5.79
C LEU A 151 1.81 21.55 -6.18
N ALA A 152 1.93 20.48 -5.41
CA ALA A 152 2.92 19.42 -5.59
C ALA A 152 2.31 18.12 -6.11
N THR A 153 1.06 17.82 -5.75
CA THR A 153 0.38 16.59 -6.16
C THR A 153 -1.04 16.83 -6.68
N VAL A 154 -1.45 15.99 -7.61
CA VAL A 154 -2.80 15.92 -8.14
C VAL A 154 -3.25 14.47 -8.10
N MET A 155 -4.36 14.22 -7.42
CA MET A 155 -5.03 12.92 -7.43
C MET A 155 -6.33 12.99 -8.23
N VAL A 156 -6.45 12.12 -9.23
CA VAL A 156 -7.65 12.05 -10.06
C VAL A 156 -8.33 10.72 -9.87
N TRP A 157 -9.62 10.80 -9.58
CA TRP A 157 -10.49 9.64 -9.46
C TRP A 157 -11.44 9.56 -10.64
N PHE A 158 -11.57 8.35 -11.20
CA PHE A 158 -12.47 8.04 -12.29
C PHE A 158 -13.42 6.91 -11.89
N GLN A 159 -14.72 7.17 -12.03
CA GLN A 159 -15.75 6.14 -11.91
C GLN A 159 -16.49 5.97 -13.22
N THR A 160 -16.53 4.73 -13.71
CA THR A 160 -17.54 4.29 -14.67
C THR A 160 -18.85 4.07 -13.93
N CYS A 161 -19.79 5.02 -14.05
CA CYS A 161 -21.16 4.76 -13.65
C CYS A 161 -21.77 3.81 -14.71
N HIS A 162 -22.26 2.63 -14.31
CA HIS A 162 -22.87 1.67 -15.23
C HIS A 162 -24.06 2.26 -16.04
N MET A 163 -24.59 3.42 -15.64
CA MET A 163 -25.70 4.09 -16.32
C MET A 163 -25.29 5.01 -17.50
N SER A 164 -24.01 5.35 -17.70
CA SER A 164 -23.63 6.39 -18.67
C SER A 164 -22.42 6.06 -19.58
N GLY A 165 -22.01 4.80 -19.61
CA GLY A 165 -20.94 4.33 -20.51
C GLY A 165 -19.53 4.64 -20.01
N HIS A 166 -18.54 4.02 -20.64
CA HIS A 166 -17.13 4.25 -20.32
C HIS A 166 -16.67 5.61 -20.83
N PHE A 167 -16.06 6.39 -19.95
CA PHE A 167 -15.49 7.69 -20.28
C PHE A 167 -13.98 7.54 -20.53
N PRO A 168 -13.52 7.61 -21.80
CA PRO A 168 -12.11 7.39 -22.09
C PRO A 168 -11.24 8.50 -21.53
N LEU A 169 -10.01 8.17 -21.12
CA LEU A 169 -9.03 9.13 -20.59
C LEU A 169 -8.84 10.39 -21.43
N ARG A 170 -9.07 10.31 -22.75
CA ARG A 170 -8.98 11.45 -23.67
C ARG A 170 -9.92 12.62 -23.34
N ARG A 171 -10.98 12.37 -22.57
CA ARG A 171 -11.92 13.41 -22.14
C ARG A 171 -11.45 14.14 -20.89
N TYR A 172 -10.47 13.60 -20.18
CA TYR A 172 -9.94 14.21 -18.97
C TYR A 172 -8.64 14.91 -19.33
N ASN A 173 -8.57 16.21 -19.04
CA ASN A 173 -7.46 17.10 -19.39
C ASN A 173 -6.16 16.80 -18.60
N LEU A 174 -5.84 15.52 -18.37
CA LEU A 174 -4.63 15.07 -17.68
C LEU A 174 -3.34 15.58 -18.33
N LYS A 175 -3.36 15.81 -19.65
CA LYS A 175 -2.25 16.40 -20.41
C LYS A 175 -1.93 17.85 -20.01
N ASP A 176 -2.87 18.54 -19.38
CA ASP A 176 -2.71 19.93 -18.97
C ASP A 176 -2.11 20.01 -17.55
N ILE A 177 -1.96 18.88 -16.85
CA ILE A 177 -1.26 18.79 -15.56
C ILE A 177 0.24 19.07 -15.81
N PRO A 178 0.82 20.10 -15.17
CA PRO A 178 2.23 20.41 -15.32
C PRO A 178 3.13 19.21 -14.96
N PRO A 179 4.21 18.96 -15.73
CA PRO A 179 5.08 17.79 -15.58
C PRO A 179 5.81 17.71 -14.23
N GLN A 180 5.93 18.81 -13.50
CA GLN A 180 6.52 18.87 -12.16
C GLN A 180 5.57 18.44 -11.04
N ILE A 181 4.26 18.38 -11.31
CA ILE A 181 3.24 17.99 -10.34
C ILE A 181 3.08 16.48 -10.41
N ASP A 182 3.21 15.80 -9.27
CA ASP A 182 3.09 14.36 -9.20
C ASP A 182 1.63 13.92 -9.36
N LEU A 183 1.40 12.99 -10.29
CA LEU A 183 0.07 12.51 -10.65
C LEU A 183 -0.23 11.17 -9.96
N TYR A 184 -1.37 11.11 -9.30
CA TYR A 184 -1.98 9.91 -8.74
C TYR A 184 -3.30 9.65 -9.46
N VAL A 185 -3.53 8.42 -9.89
CA VAL A 185 -4.76 8.04 -10.59
C VAL A 185 -5.40 6.86 -9.89
N ASP A 186 -6.66 7.02 -9.53
CA ASP A 186 -7.55 5.93 -9.17
C ASP A 186 -8.63 5.77 -10.22
N TYR A 187 -8.76 4.56 -10.76
CA TYR A 187 -9.66 4.31 -11.86
C TYR A 187 -10.41 2.99 -11.68
N LYS A 188 -11.70 3.10 -11.36
CA LYS A 188 -12.66 2.00 -11.38
C LYS A 188 -13.22 1.79 -12.80
N GLY A 189 -13.19 0.55 -13.28
CA GLY A 189 -13.63 0.19 -14.64
C GLY A 189 -12.62 0.54 -15.72
N ILE A 190 -11.33 0.52 -15.37
CA ILE A 190 -10.27 0.89 -16.31
C ILE A 190 -10.17 -0.12 -17.46
N ARG A 191 -10.00 0.38 -18.69
CA ARG A 191 -9.80 -0.46 -19.89
C ARG A 191 -8.35 -0.46 -20.35
N HIS A 192 -8.04 -1.37 -21.27
CA HIS A 192 -6.73 -1.46 -21.92
C HIS A 192 -6.21 -0.15 -22.52
N ALA A 193 -7.09 0.60 -23.19
CA ALA A 193 -6.72 1.86 -23.84
C ALA A 193 -6.31 2.92 -22.81
N ASP A 194 -6.93 2.89 -21.62
CA ASP A 194 -6.66 3.83 -20.54
C ASP A 194 -5.29 3.57 -19.92
N VAL A 195 -4.95 2.30 -19.60
CA VAL A 195 -3.60 1.95 -19.11
C VAL A 195 -2.52 2.33 -20.13
N ARG A 196 -2.78 2.15 -21.43
CA ARG A 196 -1.89 2.61 -22.50
C ARG A 196 -1.76 4.15 -22.51
N GLY A 197 -2.84 4.88 -22.25
CA GLY A 197 -2.83 6.33 -22.09
C GLY A 197 -1.99 6.78 -20.90
N LEU A 198 -2.25 6.21 -19.72
CA LEU A 198 -1.51 6.49 -18.47
C LEU A 198 -0.01 6.20 -18.61
N SER A 199 0.36 5.19 -19.41
CA SER A 199 1.77 4.83 -19.64
C SER A 199 2.61 5.91 -20.33
N LYS A 200 2.00 7.02 -20.75
CA LYS A 200 2.68 8.17 -21.37
C LYS A 200 3.04 9.28 -20.38
N PHE A 201 2.50 9.24 -19.16
CA PHE A 201 2.73 10.27 -18.16
C PHE A 201 3.96 9.91 -17.32
N HIS A 202 5.02 10.71 -17.44
CA HIS A 202 6.27 10.47 -16.72
C HIS A 202 6.16 10.88 -15.23
N ASN A 203 5.22 11.76 -14.89
CA ASN A 203 4.94 12.23 -13.53
C ASN A 203 3.91 11.35 -12.80
N LEU A 204 3.47 10.22 -13.39
CA LEU A 204 2.58 9.27 -12.72
C LEU A 204 3.35 8.55 -11.60
N LYS A 205 3.00 8.84 -10.34
CA LYS A 205 3.60 8.27 -9.13
C LYS A 205 2.78 7.15 -8.52
N GLY A 206 1.46 7.26 -8.58
CA GLY A 206 0.54 6.28 -8.01
C GLY A 206 -0.53 5.90 -9.02
N PHE A 207 -0.81 4.60 -9.13
CA PHE A 207 -1.88 4.11 -9.99
C PHE A 207 -2.66 2.99 -9.32
N THR A 208 -3.96 3.20 -9.16
CA THR A 208 -4.93 2.19 -8.77
C THR A 208 -5.85 1.89 -9.96
N GLY A 209 -5.97 0.62 -10.33
CA GLY A 209 -6.80 0.19 -11.45
C GLY A 209 -7.61 -1.05 -11.11
N TYR A 210 -8.94 -0.95 -11.22
CA TYR A 210 -9.87 -2.07 -11.14
C TYR A 210 -10.45 -2.36 -12.51
N PHE A 211 -10.11 -3.52 -13.07
CA PHE A 211 -10.65 -3.95 -14.36
C PHE A 211 -12.02 -4.61 -14.14
N GLU A 212 -13.05 -4.14 -14.85
CA GLU A 212 -14.38 -4.77 -14.88
C GLU A 212 -14.37 -6.13 -15.61
N ASP A 213 -13.43 -6.33 -16.55
CA ASP A 213 -13.33 -7.54 -17.37
C ASP A 213 -12.02 -8.33 -17.12
N ARG A 214 -12.02 -9.65 -17.40
CA ARG A 214 -10.83 -10.56 -17.45
C ARG A 214 -9.70 -10.07 -18.39
N VAL A 215 -9.98 -8.99 -19.12
CA VAL A 215 -9.13 -8.33 -20.09
C VAL A 215 -7.90 -7.69 -19.41
N GLY A 216 -7.94 -7.32 -18.13
CA GLY A 216 -6.85 -6.58 -17.43
C GLY A 216 -5.42 -7.14 -17.58
N THR A 217 -5.31 -8.44 -17.80
CA THR A 217 -4.04 -9.17 -17.94
C THR A 217 -3.12 -8.69 -19.08
N ARG A 218 -3.63 -8.17 -20.22
CA ARG A 218 -2.75 -7.69 -21.32
C ARG A 218 -2.21 -6.28 -21.05
N SER A 219 -2.80 -5.54 -20.11
CA SER A 219 -2.43 -4.16 -19.76
C SER A 219 -1.08 -4.06 -19.07
N LEU A 220 -0.67 -5.10 -18.33
CA LEU A 220 0.59 -5.13 -17.56
C LEU A 220 1.82 -4.81 -18.43
N ARG A 221 1.78 -5.12 -19.73
CA ARG A 221 2.85 -4.76 -20.68
C ARG A 221 3.05 -3.25 -20.82
N TYR A 222 2.05 -2.43 -20.53
CA TYR A 222 2.12 -0.97 -20.58
C TYR A 222 2.54 -0.41 -19.22
N VAL A 223 2.11 -1.05 -18.13
CA VAL A 223 2.53 -0.69 -16.76
C VAL A 223 4.05 -0.67 -16.64
N ARG A 224 4.76 -1.60 -17.30
CA ARG A 224 6.24 -1.63 -17.35
C ARG A 224 6.92 -0.32 -17.82
N ARG A 225 6.18 0.57 -18.51
CA ARG A 225 6.67 1.86 -19.03
C ARG A 225 6.52 2.99 -18.01
N MET A 226 5.73 2.80 -16.96
CA MET A 226 5.47 3.78 -15.91
C MET A 226 6.62 3.76 -14.88
N LYS A 227 7.82 4.15 -15.32
CA LYS A 227 9.07 3.94 -14.57
C LYS A 227 9.16 4.68 -13.25
N ASN A 228 8.40 5.76 -13.08
CA ASN A 228 8.39 6.59 -11.88
C ASN A 228 7.31 6.18 -10.86
N LEU A 229 6.57 5.09 -11.10
CA LEU A 229 5.60 4.58 -10.13
C LEU A 229 6.29 4.22 -8.81
N ARG A 230 5.75 4.75 -7.72
CA ARG A 230 6.08 4.38 -6.34
C ARG A 230 5.00 3.50 -5.72
N GLY A 231 3.74 3.68 -6.11
CA GLY A 231 2.60 2.90 -5.63
C GLY A 231 1.76 2.33 -6.78
N LEU A 232 1.43 1.03 -6.69
CA LEU A 232 0.60 0.35 -7.67
C LEU A 232 -0.41 -0.56 -6.97
N LYS A 233 -1.71 -0.35 -7.23
CA LYS A 233 -2.80 -1.21 -6.78
C LYS A 233 -3.56 -1.74 -8.00
N LEU A 234 -3.62 -3.05 -8.17
CA LEU A 234 -4.28 -3.67 -9.33
C LEU A 234 -5.21 -4.80 -8.90
N GLY A 235 -6.45 -4.77 -9.41
CA GLY A 235 -7.32 -5.95 -9.46
C GLY A 235 -6.97 -6.82 -10.66
N LEU A 236 -6.54 -8.06 -10.44
CA LEU A 236 -5.92 -8.92 -11.47
C LEU A 236 -6.72 -10.19 -11.74
N TRP A 237 -8.03 -10.05 -11.91
CA TRP A 237 -8.94 -11.20 -12.11
C TRP A 237 -8.58 -11.96 -13.39
N GLY A 238 -8.34 -13.27 -13.25
CA GLY A 238 -7.94 -14.14 -14.36
C GLY A 238 -6.49 -13.94 -14.85
N THR A 239 -5.62 -13.34 -14.04
CA THR A 239 -4.16 -13.29 -14.28
C THR A 239 -3.48 -14.59 -13.88
N ASN A 240 -2.33 -14.88 -14.49
CA ASN A 240 -1.42 -15.95 -14.08
C ASN A 240 -0.01 -15.39 -13.76
N ASP A 241 0.77 -16.15 -13.00
CA ASP A 241 2.12 -15.80 -12.52
C ASP A 241 3.05 -15.20 -13.58
N ASP A 242 3.00 -15.76 -14.79
CA ASP A 242 3.85 -15.35 -15.92
C ASP A 242 3.80 -13.86 -16.21
N ARG A 243 2.63 -13.23 -16.03
CA ARG A 243 2.43 -11.83 -16.40
C ARG A 243 2.98 -10.86 -15.36
N LEU A 244 3.26 -11.31 -14.15
CA LEU A 244 3.89 -10.49 -13.11
C LEU A 244 5.33 -10.09 -13.47
N ARG A 245 5.98 -10.81 -14.41
CA ARG A 245 7.28 -10.41 -14.96
C ARG A 245 7.33 -8.99 -15.50
N TYR A 246 6.20 -8.40 -15.91
CA TYR A 246 6.16 -7.02 -16.40
C TYR A 246 6.36 -5.99 -15.27
N LEU A 247 6.00 -6.34 -14.03
CA LEU A 247 6.18 -5.50 -12.85
C LEU A 247 7.64 -5.49 -12.39
N ALA A 248 8.41 -6.55 -12.67
CA ALA A 248 9.83 -6.67 -12.31
C ALA A 248 10.73 -5.54 -12.84
N SER A 249 10.27 -4.76 -13.81
CA SER A 249 11.03 -3.63 -14.39
C SER A 249 10.72 -2.27 -13.74
N LEU A 250 9.90 -2.23 -12.68
CA LEU A 250 9.54 -1.02 -11.97
C LEU A 250 10.52 -0.78 -10.81
N GLU A 251 11.67 -0.22 -11.15
CA GLU A 251 12.82 -0.07 -10.24
C GLU A 251 12.56 0.88 -9.07
N HIS A 252 11.55 1.75 -9.15
CA HIS A 252 11.16 2.68 -8.08
C HIS A 252 9.87 2.28 -7.34
N LEU A 253 9.32 1.10 -7.63
CA LEU A 253 8.06 0.66 -7.01
C LEU A 253 8.28 0.25 -5.55
N GLN A 254 7.69 1.01 -4.63
CA GLN A 254 7.82 0.78 -3.20
C GLN A 254 6.61 0.08 -2.59
N ARG A 255 5.41 0.32 -3.14
CA ARG A 255 4.15 -0.22 -2.61
C ARG A 255 3.40 -0.95 -3.71
N LEU A 256 3.11 -2.22 -3.48
CA LEU A 256 2.38 -3.06 -4.41
C LEU A 256 1.21 -3.75 -3.71
N THR A 257 0.01 -3.48 -4.19
CA THR A 257 -1.20 -4.20 -3.79
C THR A 257 -1.75 -4.95 -4.99
N LEU A 258 -1.90 -6.25 -4.86
CA LEU A 258 -2.53 -7.09 -5.89
C LEU A 258 -3.76 -7.77 -5.30
N LYS A 259 -4.89 -7.68 -6.02
CA LYS A 259 -6.20 -8.20 -5.59
C LYS A 259 -6.77 -9.24 -6.56
N GLY A 260 -7.39 -10.29 -6.01
CA GLY A 260 -8.19 -11.30 -6.73
C GLY A 260 -7.32 -12.22 -7.57
N LEU A 261 -6.58 -13.11 -6.90
CA LEU A 261 -5.41 -13.74 -7.48
C LEU A 261 -5.33 -15.24 -7.20
N ARG A 262 -4.98 -15.99 -8.26
CA ARG A 262 -4.21 -17.23 -8.18
C ARG A 262 -2.72 -16.87 -8.39
N ILE A 263 -2.03 -16.40 -7.34
CA ILE A 263 -0.55 -16.25 -7.36
C ILE A 263 0.06 -17.47 -6.68
N GLY A 264 0.99 -18.14 -7.37
CA GLY A 264 1.84 -19.17 -6.78
C GLY A 264 3.31 -18.75 -6.71
N ASP A 265 4.17 -19.71 -6.39
CA ASP A 265 5.62 -19.52 -6.22
C ASP A 265 6.29 -18.81 -7.41
N LYS A 266 5.86 -19.12 -8.64
CA LYS A 266 6.39 -18.50 -9.85
C LYS A 266 6.05 -17.01 -9.90
N GLY A 267 4.89 -16.63 -9.40
CA GLY A 267 4.47 -15.24 -9.28
C GLY A 267 5.31 -14.50 -8.25
N LEU A 268 5.48 -15.07 -7.05
CA LEU A 268 6.35 -14.52 -6.00
C LEU A 268 7.79 -14.34 -6.48
N ARG A 269 8.34 -15.30 -7.24
CA ARG A 269 9.66 -15.18 -7.87
C ARG A 269 9.79 -13.98 -8.81
N HIS A 270 8.71 -13.60 -9.50
CA HIS A 270 8.72 -12.39 -10.33
C HIS A 270 8.66 -11.11 -9.47
N LEU A 271 7.88 -11.10 -8.39
CA LEU A 271 7.78 -9.96 -7.47
C LEU A 271 9.09 -9.75 -6.70
N ALA A 272 9.80 -10.81 -6.33
CA ALA A 272 11.11 -10.78 -5.68
C ALA A 272 12.19 -10.02 -6.49
N LYS A 273 11.96 -9.79 -7.79
CA LYS A 273 12.88 -9.00 -8.63
C LYS A 273 12.73 -7.48 -8.43
N ILE A 274 11.66 -7.03 -7.78
CA ILE A 274 11.39 -5.62 -7.51
C ILE A 274 12.13 -5.22 -6.23
N ARG A 275 13.45 -5.00 -6.33
CA ARG A 275 14.33 -4.80 -5.16
C ARG A 275 14.01 -3.54 -4.33
N SER A 276 13.23 -2.61 -4.87
CA SER A 276 12.78 -1.39 -4.19
C SER A 276 11.49 -1.56 -3.37
N LEU A 277 10.87 -2.75 -3.41
CA LEU A 277 9.60 -2.99 -2.76
C LEU A 277 9.75 -2.93 -1.23
N LYS A 278 8.91 -2.12 -0.60
CA LYS A 278 8.85 -1.90 0.86
C LYS A 278 7.61 -2.49 1.49
N SER A 279 6.48 -2.41 0.77
CA SER A 279 5.19 -2.91 1.21
C SER A 279 4.57 -3.77 0.13
N LEU A 280 4.26 -5.01 0.48
CA LEU A 280 3.54 -5.96 -0.36
C LEU A 280 2.22 -6.33 0.31
N THR A 281 1.12 -6.12 -0.39
CA THR A 281 -0.20 -6.56 0.02
C THR A 281 -0.77 -7.52 -1.01
N LEU A 282 -1.12 -8.72 -0.58
CA LEU A 282 -1.80 -9.73 -1.39
C LEU A 282 -3.19 -9.92 -0.81
N ILE A 283 -4.21 -9.80 -1.65
CA ILE A 283 -5.61 -9.94 -1.22
C ILE A 283 -6.32 -10.95 -2.12
N ASP A 284 -6.85 -12.01 -1.53
CA ASP A 284 -7.69 -12.98 -2.22
C ASP A 284 -9.17 -12.86 -1.79
N TYR A 285 -10.08 -13.18 -2.71
CA TYR A 285 -11.53 -13.22 -2.47
C TYR A 285 -12.12 -14.39 -3.27
N GLN A 286 -12.73 -15.40 -2.64
CA GLN A 286 -13.58 -16.43 -3.30
C GLN A 286 -14.71 -16.95 -2.38
N PRO A 287 -15.87 -17.49 -2.89
CA PRO A 287 -16.19 -17.87 -4.31
C PRO A 287 -17.63 -17.54 -4.84
N ILE A 288 -17.86 -17.66 -6.17
CA ILE A 288 -18.99 -18.46 -6.75
C ILE A 288 -18.52 -19.15 -8.04
N THR A 289 -18.67 -20.47 -8.05
CA THR A 289 -18.36 -21.41 -9.13
C THR A 289 -19.62 -21.75 -9.93
N PHE A 290 -19.55 -21.59 -11.26
CA PHE A 290 -20.23 -22.45 -12.26
C PHE A 290 -19.42 -22.55 -13.57
N SER A 291 -18.14 -22.16 -13.58
CA SER A 291 -17.36 -21.99 -14.82
C SER A 291 -16.36 -23.11 -15.15
N ASP A 292 -16.36 -24.21 -14.39
CA ASP A 292 -15.68 -25.45 -14.80
C ASP A 292 -16.63 -26.41 -15.55
N ILE A 293 -17.76 -25.93 -16.09
CA ILE A 293 -18.69 -26.76 -16.87
C ILE A 293 -18.74 -26.26 -18.33
N PRO A 294 -17.94 -26.85 -19.25
CA PRO A 294 -18.13 -26.66 -20.68
C PRO A 294 -19.43 -27.29 -21.19
N GLU A 295 -20.07 -28.21 -20.46
CA GLU A 295 -21.24 -28.97 -20.92
C GLU A 295 -22.63 -28.32 -20.66
N LEU A 296 -22.74 -27.19 -19.94
CA LEU A 296 -24.03 -26.55 -19.66
C LEU A 296 -24.50 -25.57 -20.76
N LEU A 297 -23.66 -25.33 -21.77
CA LEU A 297 -23.99 -24.52 -22.94
C LEU A 297 -24.74 -25.29 -24.04
N GLU A 298 -25.01 -26.59 -23.86
CA GLU A 298 -25.81 -27.39 -24.80
C GLU A 298 -27.30 -27.55 -24.41
N LEU A 299 -27.74 -27.00 -23.27
CA LEU A 299 -29.16 -27.03 -22.92
C LEU A 299 -29.90 -25.86 -23.57
N GLU A 300 -30.65 -26.16 -24.63
CA GLU A 300 -31.47 -25.23 -25.43
C GLU A 300 -32.59 -24.52 -24.63
N HIS A 301 -32.68 -24.72 -23.32
CA HIS A 301 -33.69 -24.10 -22.45
C HIS A 301 -33.18 -23.73 -21.04
N PHE A 302 -31.95 -23.21 -20.91
CA PHE A 302 -31.56 -22.50 -19.69
C PHE A 302 -31.96 -21.02 -19.78
N ILE A 303 -33.10 -20.66 -19.20
CA ILE A 303 -33.50 -19.26 -18.99
C ILE A 303 -33.27 -18.93 -17.50
N PRO A 304 -32.13 -18.34 -17.11
CA PRO A 304 -32.04 -17.71 -15.81
C PRO A 304 -32.78 -16.37 -15.88
N TRP A 305 -34.01 -16.37 -15.36
CA TRP A 305 -34.65 -15.17 -14.86
C TRP A 305 -33.74 -14.50 -13.84
N LEU A 306 -33.36 -13.25 -14.07
CA LEU A 306 -33.20 -12.22 -13.03
C LEU A 306 -33.43 -10.85 -13.67
N LYS A 307 -34.69 -10.59 -14.05
CA LYS A 307 -35.22 -9.23 -14.19
C LYS A 307 -35.92 -8.88 -12.88
N GLY A 308 -35.11 -8.66 -11.85
CA GLY A 308 -35.44 -7.86 -10.69
C GLY A 308 -34.36 -6.79 -10.64
N GLU A 309 -34.74 -5.53 -10.49
CA GLU A 309 -33.79 -4.43 -10.36
C GLU A 309 -32.70 -4.84 -9.37
N ILE A 310 -31.47 -4.94 -9.87
CA ILE A 310 -30.30 -5.08 -9.01
C ILE A 310 -30.22 -3.72 -8.31
N HIS A 311 -30.82 -3.62 -7.13
CA HIS A 311 -30.42 -2.62 -6.17
C HIS A 311 -28.92 -2.84 -5.98
N TYR A 312 -28.11 -1.94 -6.54
CA TYR A 312 -26.73 -1.75 -6.14
C TYR A 312 -26.76 -1.28 -4.68
N ASP A 313 -27.00 -2.20 -3.75
CA ASP A 313 -26.81 -1.93 -2.34
C ASP A 313 -25.31 -1.88 -2.07
N PHE A 314 -24.80 -0.65 -2.11
CA PHE A 314 -23.54 -0.25 -1.51
C PHE A 314 -23.61 -0.49 0.01
N SER A 315 -23.44 -1.72 0.46
CA SER A 315 -23.21 -2.01 1.88
C SER A 315 -21.98 -2.90 2.06
N TRP A 316 -20.85 -2.21 2.21
CA TRP A 316 -19.56 -2.64 2.75
C TRP A 316 -19.67 -3.10 4.24
N ARG A 317 -20.83 -3.57 4.69
CA ARG A 317 -21.03 -4.24 5.99
C ARG A 317 -22.22 -5.19 5.95
N LEU A 318 -21.98 -6.49 6.13
CA LEU A 318 -22.73 -7.34 7.05
C LEU A 318 -21.96 -8.66 7.24
N ARG A 319 -21.41 -8.79 8.46
CA ARG A 319 -21.41 -9.99 9.33
C ARG A 319 -21.56 -11.37 8.67
N LEU A 320 -20.59 -12.25 8.98
CA LEU A 320 -20.67 -13.72 9.05
C LEU A 320 -22.12 -14.22 9.30
N LEU A 321 -22.71 -15.09 8.47
CA LEU A 321 -22.67 -16.58 8.48
C LEU A 321 -23.74 -17.10 7.45
N PRO A 322 -23.91 -18.41 7.13
CA PRO A 322 -23.00 -19.39 6.51
C PRO A 322 -23.69 -20.29 5.41
N TYR A 323 -22.88 -21.03 4.61
CA TYR A 323 -23.23 -22.16 3.69
C TYR A 323 -24.08 -21.83 2.43
N ASP A 324 -23.84 -22.33 1.20
CA ASP A 324 -23.57 -23.72 0.78
C ASP A 324 -22.56 -23.84 -0.40
N ILE A 325 -21.51 -24.62 -0.14
CA ILE A 325 -20.71 -25.53 -1.01
C ILE A 325 -20.47 -25.13 -2.49
N ALA A 326 -19.23 -24.71 -2.76
CA ALA A 326 -18.30 -25.43 -3.64
C ALA A 326 -16.86 -24.93 -3.39
N SER A 327 -16.17 -25.58 -2.45
CA SER A 327 -14.75 -25.39 -2.19
C SER A 327 -13.90 -26.02 -3.29
N VAL A 328 -13.07 -25.23 -3.96
CA VAL A 328 -11.76 -25.68 -4.47
C VAL A 328 -10.78 -24.51 -4.32
N PHE A 329 -10.01 -24.52 -3.24
CA PHE A 329 -8.80 -23.72 -3.12
C PHE A 329 -7.65 -24.50 -3.75
N VAL A 330 -6.88 -23.83 -4.62
CA VAL A 330 -5.48 -24.20 -4.87
C VAL A 330 -4.72 -22.89 -4.87
N ASN A 331 -4.36 -22.43 -3.67
CA ASN A 331 -3.28 -21.47 -3.49
C ASN A 331 -2.09 -22.28 -2.98
N GLU A 332 -1.37 -22.91 -3.90
CA GLU A 332 -0.09 -23.57 -3.62
C GLU A 332 1.01 -22.49 -3.55
N ILE A 333 1.04 -21.73 -2.46
CA ILE A 333 2.29 -21.07 -2.06
C ILE A 333 2.98 -22.05 -1.13
N THR A 334 4.12 -22.58 -1.55
CA THR A 334 4.89 -23.50 -0.72
C THR A 334 5.80 -22.72 0.22
N HIS A 335 6.39 -23.41 1.19
CA HIS A 335 7.52 -22.88 1.96
C HIS A 335 8.61 -22.26 1.04
N GLU A 336 8.95 -22.94 -0.06
CA GLU A 336 9.93 -22.43 -1.04
C GLU A 336 9.46 -21.14 -1.73
N GLY A 337 8.16 -20.99 -1.93
CA GLY A 337 7.54 -19.76 -2.45
C GLY A 337 7.82 -18.55 -1.57
N TRP A 338 7.66 -18.70 -0.25
CA TRP A 338 7.95 -17.65 0.72
C TRP A 338 9.43 -17.28 0.77
N LEU A 339 10.33 -18.26 0.59
CA LEU A 339 11.78 -18.02 0.56
C LEU A 339 12.21 -17.07 -0.57
N HIS A 340 11.43 -16.93 -1.65
CA HIS A 340 11.71 -15.92 -2.67
C HIS A 340 11.62 -14.47 -2.15
N LEU A 341 10.81 -14.21 -1.12
CA LEU A 341 10.68 -12.87 -0.54
C LEU A 341 11.81 -12.52 0.43
N VAL A 342 12.57 -13.51 0.92
CA VAL A 342 13.75 -13.30 1.79
C VAL A 342 14.80 -12.45 1.08
N ASP A 343 14.91 -12.57 -0.24
CA ASP A 343 15.86 -11.79 -1.04
C ASP A 343 15.46 -10.31 -1.23
N LEU A 344 14.33 -9.85 -0.69
CA LEU A 344 13.92 -8.45 -0.78
C LEU A 344 14.53 -7.64 0.38
N PRO A 345 15.62 -6.90 0.16
CA PRO A 345 16.34 -6.23 1.24
C PRO A 345 15.54 -5.10 1.90
N ASN A 346 14.54 -4.57 1.18
CA ASN A 346 13.74 -3.43 1.62
C ASN A 346 12.32 -3.81 2.05
N LEU A 347 11.93 -5.09 1.98
CA LEU A 347 10.57 -5.51 2.32
C LEU A 347 10.38 -5.43 3.84
N ARG A 348 9.54 -4.49 4.28
CA ARG A 348 9.31 -4.17 5.68
C ARG A 348 7.85 -4.36 6.10
N GLU A 349 6.93 -4.29 5.17
CA GLU A 349 5.52 -4.54 5.41
C GLU A 349 5.02 -5.69 4.53
N LEU A 350 4.48 -6.72 5.18
CA LEU A 350 3.79 -7.82 4.53
C LEU A 350 2.37 -7.89 5.08
N ASN A 351 1.40 -7.66 4.20
CA ASN A 351 -0.01 -7.74 4.53
C ASN A 351 -0.68 -8.87 3.75
N LEU A 352 -1.13 -9.88 4.49
CA LEU A 352 -1.79 -11.09 4.02
C LEU A 352 -3.18 -11.22 4.63
N ARG A 353 -3.80 -10.11 5.05
CA ARG A 353 -5.19 -10.13 5.51
C ARG A 353 -6.07 -10.63 4.36
N GLN A 354 -7.01 -11.53 4.67
CA GLN A 354 -7.89 -12.20 3.69
C GLN A 354 -7.18 -13.21 2.78
N VAL A 355 -5.95 -13.61 3.10
CA VAL A 355 -5.31 -14.80 2.51
C VAL A 355 -5.35 -15.90 3.57
N GLU A 356 -5.71 -17.12 3.18
CA GLU A 356 -5.64 -18.27 4.08
C GLU A 356 -4.17 -18.63 4.33
N ILE A 357 -3.70 -18.42 5.55
CA ILE A 357 -2.33 -18.69 6.01
C ILE A 357 -2.38 -19.75 7.10
N THR A 358 -1.43 -20.69 7.06
CA THR A 358 -1.28 -21.83 7.98
C THR A 358 0.03 -21.74 8.78
N ASP A 359 0.23 -22.64 9.74
CA ASP A 359 1.49 -22.73 10.50
C ASP A 359 2.70 -23.05 9.61
N GLU A 360 2.50 -23.83 8.54
CA GLU A 360 3.54 -24.17 7.55
C GLU A 360 4.03 -22.92 6.80
N ASP A 361 3.11 -22.00 6.47
CA ASP A 361 3.44 -20.72 5.83
C ASP A 361 4.26 -19.82 6.76
N LEU A 362 3.98 -19.86 8.07
CA LEU A 362 4.71 -19.05 9.06
C LEU A 362 6.18 -19.45 9.14
N GLU A 363 6.52 -20.72 8.88
CA GLU A 363 7.92 -21.16 8.80
C GLU A 363 8.70 -20.39 7.72
N GLY A 364 8.10 -20.25 6.53
CA GLY A 364 8.68 -19.49 5.42
C GLY A 364 8.71 -17.99 5.66
N ILE A 365 7.60 -17.43 6.16
CA ILE A 365 7.48 -16.00 6.51
C ILE A 365 8.50 -15.60 7.58
N GLY A 366 8.78 -16.49 8.53
CA GLY A 366 9.77 -16.27 9.59
C GLY A 366 11.15 -15.91 9.04
N PHE A 367 11.53 -16.36 7.84
CA PHE A 367 12.84 -16.05 7.26
C PHE A 367 12.97 -14.64 6.67
N ILE A 368 11.87 -13.87 6.55
CA ILE A 368 11.88 -12.51 6.01
C ILE A 368 12.27 -11.51 7.11
N SER A 369 13.54 -11.57 7.55
CA SER A 369 14.05 -10.89 8.76
C SER A 369 13.99 -9.36 8.73
N ASN A 370 13.78 -8.75 7.55
CA ASN A 370 13.65 -7.30 7.40
C ASN A 370 12.24 -6.76 7.71
N LEU A 371 11.27 -7.66 7.97
CA LEU A 371 9.90 -7.25 8.29
C LEU A 371 9.83 -6.43 9.58
N ARG A 372 9.07 -5.33 9.49
CA ARG A 372 8.72 -4.43 10.60
C ARG A 372 7.23 -4.45 10.90
N ILE A 373 6.41 -4.72 9.90
CA ILE A 373 4.96 -4.85 10.04
C ILE A 373 4.50 -6.14 9.36
N LEU A 374 3.81 -6.99 10.11
CA LEU A 374 3.21 -8.22 9.60
C LEU A 374 1.73 -8.21 9.96
N ARG A 375 0.87 -8.40 8.95
CA ARG A 375 -0.59 -8.49 9.14
C ARG A 375 -1.10 -9.81 8.60
N LEU A 376 -1.69 -10.59 9.50
CA LEU A 376 -2.17 -11.94 9.23
C LEU A 376 -3.66 -12.05 9.58
N SER A 377 -4.38 -12.83 8.78
CA SER A 377 -5.72 -13.28 9.10
C SER A 377 -5.78 -14.76 8.75
N GLY A 378 -5.95 -15.63 9.74
CA GLY A 378 -5.91 -17.06 9.49
C GLY A 378 -6.68 -17.81 10.56
N SER A 379 -7.70 -18.55 10.17
CA SER A 379 -8.45 -19.43 11.08
C SER A 379 -7.63 -20.65 11.53
N SER A 380 -6.51 -20.92 10.86
CA SER A 380 -5.69 -22.12 11.06
C SER A 380 -4.37 -21.91 11.77
N ILE A 381 -3.99 -20.67 12.10
CA ILE A 381 -2.75 -20.38 12.82
C ILE A 381 -2.90 -20.77 14.30
N THR A 382 -1.96 -21.56 14.82
CA THR A 382 -1.90 -22.01 16.22
C THR A 382 -0.72 -21.42 16.98
N ASP A 383 -0.68 -21.63 18.31
CA ASP A 383 0.46 -21.24 19.15
C ASP A 383 1.77 -21.91 18.69
N GLU A 384 1.72 -23.15 18.19
CA GLU A 384 2.90 -23.84 17.66
C GLU A 384 3.47 -23.15 16.41
N GLY A 385 2.59 -22.65 15.54
CA GLY A 385 3.01 -21.87 14.37
C GLY A 385 3.66 -20.54 14.71
N LEU A 386 3.23 -19.88 15.79
CA LEU A 386 3.77 -18.59 16.23
C LEU A 386 5.27 -18.65 16.58
N ILE A 387 5.78 -19.81 17.01
CA ILE A 387 7.20 -20.02 17.30
C ILE A 387 8.07 -19.66 16.09
N ASN A 388 7.56 -19.84 14.87
CA ASN A 388 8.30 -19.50 13.65
C ASN A 388 8.56 -18.01 13.49
N LEU A 389 7.73 -17.14 14.11
CA LEU A 389 7.85 -15.69 14.04
C LEU A 389 8.86 -15.11 15.03
N GLU A 390 9.32 -15.89 16.02
CA GLU A 390 10.27 -15.41 17.03
C GLU A 390 11.59 -14.89 16.45
N ARG A 391 11.95 -15.35 15.25
CA ARG A 391 13.17 -14.94 14.55
C ARG A 391 13.07 -13.56 13.88
N LEU A 392 11.87 -12.99 13.76
CA LEU A 392 11.63 -11.66 13.19
C LEU A 392 11.96 -10.55 14.20
N LYS A 393 13.23 -10.45 14.60
CA LYS A 393 13.68 -9.54 15.67
C LYS A 393 13.51 -8.03 15.35
N ASN A 394 13.26 -7.70 14.09
CA ASN A 394 12.99 -6.32 13.64
C ASN A 394 11.49 -5.98 13.58
N LEU A 395 10.61 -6.94 13.92
CA LEU A 395 9.17 -6.74 13.87
C LEU A 395 8.75 -5.75 14.95
N GLY A 396 8.12 -4.65 14.54
CA GLY A 396 7.58 -3.63 15.43
C GLY A 396 6.07 -3.73 15.62
N LEU A 397 5.35 -4.32 14.67
CA LEU A 397 3.91 -4.52 14.74
C LEU A 397 3.51 -5.87 14.14
N LEU A 398 2.81 -6.67 14.93
CA LEU A 398 2.10 -7.88 14.49
C LEU A 398 0.61 -7.68 14.72
N GLU A 399 -0.17 -7.58 13.64
CA GLU A 399 -1.62 -7.69 13.71
C GLU A 399 -2.03 -9.11 13.30
N ILE A 400 -2.74 -9.81 14.18
CA ILE A 400 -3.19 -11.17 13.92
C ILE A 400 -4.62 -11.39 14.39
N SER A 401 -5.41 -12.08 13.56
CA SER A 401 -6.72 -12.63 13.92
C SER A 401 -6.72 -14.14 13.68
N SER A 402 -6.85 -14.92 14.75
CA SER A 402 -7.06 -16.38 14.70
C SER A 402 -7.88 -16.81 15.92
N LEU A 403 -8.74 -17.81 15.73
CA LEU A 403 -9.56 -18.38 16.81
C LEU A 403 -8.82 -19.47 17.61
N LYS A 404 -7.65 -19.93 17.14
CA LYS A 404 -6.89 -21.02 17.76
C LYS A 404 -5.73 -20.55 18.65
N LEU A 405 -5.51 -19.24 18.73
CA LEU A 405 -4.46 -18.66 19.56
C LEU A 405 -4.90 -18.58 21.01
N THR A 406 -4.02 -18.95 21.93
CA THR A 406 -4.25 -18.79 23.37
C THR A 406 -3.54 -17.56 23.91
N ALA A 407 -3.98 -17.07 25.06
CA ALA A 407 -3.26 -16.00 25.77
C ALA A 407 -1.83 -16.42 26.14
N GLY A 408 -1.59 -17.73 26.34
CA GLY A 408 -0.27 -18.28 26.62
C GLY A 408 0.68 -18.14 25.43
N GLY A 409 0.27 -18.61 24.25
CA GLY A 409 1.08 -18.50 23.04
C GLY A 409 1.40 -17.06 22.65
N ILE A 410 0.44 -16.13 22.85
CA ILE A 410 0.69 -14.70 22.63
C ILE A 410 1.69 -14.13 23.64
N SER A 411 1.60 -14.53 24.91
CA SER A 411 2.55 -14.10 25.94
C SER A 411 3.96 -14.59 25.65
N GLU A 412 4.11 -15.85 25.23
CA GLU A 412 5.39 -16.44 24.84
C GLU A 412 6.00 -15.71 23.64
N LEU A 413 5.19 -15.44 22.60
CA LEU A 413 5.66 -14.66 21.46
C LEU A 413 6.06 -13.23 21.86
N GLN A 414 5.31 -12.59 22.77
CA GLN A 414 5.62 -11.26 23.28
C GLN A 414 6.93 -11.23 24.07
N GLU A 415 7.24 -12.28 24.85
CA GLU A 415 8.52 -12.44 25.54
C GLU A 415 9.68 -12.62 24.54
N SER A 416 9.46 -13.37 23.47
CA SER A 416 10.43 -13.59 22.39
C SER A 416 10.66 -12.35 21.51
N LEU A 417 9.68 -11.45 21.42
CA LEU A 417 9.69 -10.20 20.64
C LEU A 417 9.32 -8.98 21.50
N PRO A 418 10.15 -8.58 22.48
CA PRO A 418 9.78 -7.57 23.49
C PRO A 418 9.55 -6.16 22.93
N ASN A 419 10.06 -5.87 21.73
CA ASN A 419 9.89 -4.59 21.04
C ASN A 419 8.78 -4.60 19.99
N CYS A 420 8.11 -5.75 19.79
CA CYS A 420 7.00 -5.89 18.87
C CYS A 420 5.69 -5.61 19.60
N GLU A 421 4.88 -4.72 19.04
CA GLU A 421 3.50 -4.54 19.46
C GLU A 421 2.62 -5.62 18.84
N ILE A 422 2.08 -6.51 19.66
CA ILE A 422 1.17 -7.58 19.19
C ILE A 422 -0.27 -7.15 19.41
N ARG A 423 -1.02 -6.97 18.31
CA ARG A 423 -2.45 -6.61 18.32
C ARG A 423 -3.30 -7.80 17.91
N LEU A 424 -4.13 -8.26 18.83
CA LEU A 424 -5.18 -9.23 18.55
C LEU A 424 -6.40 -8.53 17.97
N CYS A 425 -6.63 -8.71 16.67
CA CYS A 425 -7.82 -8.20 16.01
C CYS A 425 -9.03 -9.07 16.40
N VAL A 426 -9.91 -8.55 17.26
CA VAL A 426 -11.18 -9.21 17.58
C VAL A 426 -12.17 -8.96 16.44
N GLU A 427 -12.54 -10.00 15.68
CA GLU A 427 -13.70 -9.88 14.81
C GLU A 427 -14.95 -9.66 15.68
N PRO A 428 -15.78 -8.65 15.41
CA PRO A 428 -16.87 -8.27 16.31
C PRO A 428 -17.84 -9.46 16.51
N SER A 429 -17.86 -9.96 17.75
CA SER A 429 -18.77 -11.01 18.19
C SER A 429 -20.22 -10.63 17.87
N VAL A 430 -20.97 -11.55 17.25
CA VAL A 430 -22.38 -11.38 16.91
C VAL A 430 -23.21 -11.32 18.20
N SER A 431 -23.36 -10.12 18.78
CA SER A 431 -24.43 -9.90 19.75
C SER A 431 -25.77 -9.92 19.01
N SER A 432 -26.61 -10.86 19.39
CA SER A 432 -27.95 -11.12 18.90
C SER A 432 -28.84 -9.86 18.96
N SER A 433 -28.98 -9.18 17.82
CA SER A 433 -29.97 -8.11 17.66
C SER A 433 -31.36 -8.73 17.61
N ARG A 434 -32.15 -8.46 18.65
CA ARG A 434 -33.58 -8.78 18.77
C ARG A 434 -34.33 -8.36 17.50
N PHE A 435 -35.08 -9.30 16.95
CA PHE A 435 -36.04 -9.11 15.87
C PHE A 435 -36.98 -7.92 16.12
N TYR A 436 -36.97 -6.92 15.24
CA TYR A 436 -38.11 -6.04 15.05
C TYR A 436 -39.13 -6.77 14.17
N ARG A 437 -40.14 -7.39 14.81
CA ARG A 437 -41.39 -7.75 14.15
C ARG A 437 -42.24 -6.49 13.98
N THR A 438 -42.31 -5.94 12.78
CA THR A 438 -43.43 -5.05 12.42
C THR A 438 -44.53 -5.89 11.79
N ARG A 439 -45.67 -5.95 12.47
CA ARG A 439 -46.92 -6.52 11.98
C ARG A 439 -47.43 -5.68 10.82
N HIS A 440 -47.75 -6.31 9.69
CA HIS A 440 -48.66 -5.75 8.70
C HIS A 440 -50.09 -5.84 9.23
N ASN A 441 -50.81 -4.71 9.16
CA ASN A 441 -52.24 -4.65 8.94
C ASN A 441 -52.45 -3.84 7.65
#